data_AF-A0A5D8YI06-F1
#
_entry.id   AF-A0A5D8YI06-F1
#
_cell.length_a   1.000
_cell.length_b   1.000
_cell.length_c   1.000
_cell.angle_alpha   90.00
_cell.angle_beta   90.00
_cell.angle_gamma   90.00
#
_symmetry.space_group_name_H-M   'P 1'
#
loop_
_entity.id
_entity.type
_entity.pdbx_description
1 polymer ?
#
loop_
_entity_poly.entity_id
_entity_poly.type
_entity_poly.pdbx_seq_one_letter_code
_entity_poly.pdbx_strand_id
1 'polypeptide(L)'
;MAHFEKLIVYCYMLVALSASMCFHSRSFIIGCLIAAVYLIIKSSGILIRPFLKFIIMLCLVVLTGLLAFFFKSHSTSGRLLIYKISLPMLNEHFINGVGWGKFPNSYMHYQEKYFESGKYTISELLLAGNIHYVYNDYYQVILELGIIGVAIVIGYGFLIYFTISNPGKNIGVSLYQVAIFNLIALSVAAIFTYVFEVLWFQLVLILSVVYIWQQKLSLKSGRVWLVAIFITGALMAHHYGKYILHYQAYQQTSEARLLFKQGFYDEAVKLCSENYTRLRHDEKFLSLYSEALLYNGNFERCERVLAELIAIRNNYIYQRWLGQCYIEQKRYNQAEVALIKAINMVPNRFSPRFDLFNLYIGQKQYNKAYSTGNAIMQLPVKVPSSITAFIKKQTAERMIYLKK
;
A
#
# COMPACT_ATOMS: atom_id res chain seq x y z
N MET A 1 -43.02 10.99 10.15
CA MET A 1 -41.72 10.65 10.75
C MET A 1 -41.04 9.46 10.06
N ALA A 2 -41.69 8.28 9.95
CA ALA A 2 -41.06 7.09 9.33
C ALA A 2 -40.66 7.24 7.83
N HIS A 3 -41.41 8.00 7.02
CA HIS A 3 -41.02 8.29 5.63
C HIS A 3 -39.79 9.20 5.53
N PHE A 4 -39.66 10.15 6.45
CA PHE A 4 -38.53 11.07 6.52
C PHE A 4 -37.24 10.34 6.94
N GLU A 5 -37.32 9.46 7.93
CA GLU A 5 -36.22 8.57 8.34
C GLU A 5 -35.70 7.70 7.18
N LYS A 6 -36.61 7.11 6.39
CA LYS A 6 -36.23 6.33 5.21
C LYS A 6 -35.56 7.19 4.13
N LEU A 7 -36.07 8.41 3.91
CA LEU A 7 -35.50 9.34 2.93
C LEU A 7 -34.05 9.71 3.29
N ILE A 8 -33.75 9.98 4.56
CA ILE A 8 -32.39 10.26 5.03
C ILE A 8 -31.43 9.13 4.64
N VAL A 9 -31.83 7.88 4.86
CA VAL A 9 -30.98 6.71 4.57
C VAL A 9 -30.79 6.54 3.06
N TYR A 10 -31.84 6.72 2.25
CA TYR A 10 -31.70 6.67 0.79
C TYR A 10 -30.81 7.80 0.25
N CYS A 11 -30.96 9.02 0.76
CA CYS A 11 -30.08 10.14 0.42
C CYS A 11 -28.63 9.85 0.79
N TYR A 12 -28.38 9.32 2.00
CA TYR A 12 -27.03 8.94 2.43
C TYR A 12 -26.41 7.87 1.52
N MET A 13 -27.15 6.80 1.21
CA MET A 13 -26.67 5.74 0.31
C MET A 13 -26.34 6.28 -1.08
N LEU A 14 -27.17 7.20 -1.61
CA LEU A 14 -26.95 7.83 -2.90
C LEU A 14 -25.74 8.76 -2.90
N VAL A 15 -25.52 9.51 -1.83
CA VAL A 15 -24.32 10.36 -1.66
C VAL A 15 -23.07 9.48 -1.56
N ALA A 16 -23.08 8.41 -0.76
CA ALA A 16 -21.95 7.50 -0.61
C ALA A 16 -21.59 6.80 -1.93
N LEU A 17 -22.60 6.37 -2.70
CA LEU A 17 -22.41 5.75 -4.00
C LEU A 17 -21.88 6.76 -5.03
N SER A 18 -22.46 7.97 -5.08
CA SER A 18 -22.00 9.05 -5.96
C SER A 18 -20.57 9.45 -5.65
N ALA A 19 -20.22 9.63 -4.37
CA ALA A 19 -18.85 9.92 -3.94
C ALA A 19 -17.88 8.82 -4.37
N SER A 20 -18.25 7.54 -4.18
CA SER A 20 -17.44 6.40 -4.61
C SER A 20 -17.19 6.38 -6.13
N MET A 21 -18.17 6.81 -6.92
CA MET A 21 -18.04 6.97 -8.38
C MET A 21 -17.14 8.16 -8.75
N CYS A 22 -17.31 9.31 -8.09
CA CYS A 22 -16.47 10.50 -8.31
C CYS A 22 -14.99 10.23 -7.99
N PHE A 23 -14.72 9.45 -6.93
CA PHE A 23 -13.36 9.01 -6.60
C PHE A 23 -12.88 7.80 -7.42
N HIS A 24 -13.67 7.34 -8.40
CA HIS A 24 -13.39 6.19 -9.24
C HIS A 24 -13.02 4.91 -8.46
N SER A 25 -13.54 4.77 -7.24
CA SER A 25 -13.13 3.70 -6.34
C SER A 25 -14.09 2.52 -6.39
N ARG A 26 -13.76 1.56 -7.27
CA ARG A 26 -14.54 0.35 -7.53
C ARG A 26 -14.81 -0.47 -6.26
N SER A 27 -13.83 -0.55 -5.36
CA SER A 27 -13.95 -1.30 -4.10
C SER A 27 -15.08 -0.74 -3.23
N PHE A 28 -15.21 0.59 -3.13
CA PHE A 28 -16.29 1.23 -2.37
C PHE A 28 -17.62 1.19 -3.13
N ILE A 29 -17.64 1.28 -4.46
CA ILE A 29 -18.87 1.07 -5.24
C ILE A 29 -19.47 -0.30 -4.92
N ILE A 30 -18.64 -1.36 -4.97
CA ILE A 30 -19.07 -2.72 -4.63
C ILE A 30 -19.56 -2.79 -3.18
N GLY A 31 -18.80 -2.25 -2.24
CA GLY A 31 -19.18 -2.21 -0.82
C GLY A 31 -20.53 -1.52 -0.58
N CYS A 32 -20.71 -0.31 -1.13
CA CYS A 32 -21.93 0.47 -1.01
C CYS A 32 -23.14 -0.24 -1.64
N LEU A 33 -22.96 -0.89 -2.80
CA LEU A 33 -24.04 -1.65 -3.44
C LEU A 33 -24.48 -2.85 -2.59
N ILE A 34 -23.54 -3.63 -2.07
CA ILE A 34 -23.87 -4.78 -1.20
C ILE A 34 -24.55 -4.30 0.09
N ALA A 35 -24.06 -3.21 0.69
CA ALA A 35 -24.65 -2.61 1.88
C ALA A 35 -26.07 -2.08 1.62
N ALA A 36 -26.30 -1.41 0.48
CA ALA A 36 -27.62 -0.91 0.09
C ALA A 36 -28.61 -2.05 -0.13
N VAL A 37 -28.22 -3.09 -0.86
CA VAL A 37 -29.07 -4.26 -1.10
C VAL A 37 -29.42 -4.95 0.22
N TYR A 38 -28.45 -5.12 1.12
CA TYR A 38 -28.70 -5.68 2.44
C TYR A 38 -29.78 -4.90 3.22
N LEU A 39 -29.66 -3.57 3.25
CA LEU A 39 -30.62 -2.71 3.96
C LEU A 39 -32.00 -2.67 3.30
N ILE A 40 -32.07 -2.64 1.98
CA ILE A 40 -33.36 -2.68 1.26
C ILE A 40 -34.09 -4.00 1.55
N ILE A 41 -33.38 -5.13 1.52
CA ILE A 41 -33.96 -6.44 1.86
C ILE A 41 -34.45 -6.48 3.31
N LYS A 42 -33.66 -5.95 4.26
CA LYS A 42 -34.03 -5.99 5.67
C LYS A 42 -35.13 -4.99 6.06
N SER A 43 -35.17 -3.82 5.45
CA SER A 43 -36.14 -2.75 5.75
C SER A 43 -37.50 -2.95 5.07
N SER A 44 -37.53 -3.68 3.94
CA SER A 44 -38.77 -4.02 3.23
C SER A 44 -39.61 -5.09 3.93
N GLY A 45 -39.07 -5.78 4.94
CA GLY A 45 -39.77 -6.86 5.64
C GLY A 45 -40.04 -8.09 4.76
N ILE A 46 -39.51 -8.13 3.54
CA ILE A 46 -39.71 -9.24 2.61
C ILE A 46 -39.08 -10.48 3.20
N LEU A 47 -39.91 -11.49 3.52
CA LEU A 47 -39.43 -12.84 3.82
C LEU A 47 -38.92 -13.49 2.53
N ILE A 48 -37.70 -13.13 2.13
CA ILE A 48 -37.01 -13.81 1.05
C ILE A 48 -36.65 -15.21 1.57
N ARG A 49 -37.10 -16.26 0.85
CA ARG A 49 -36.72 -17.64 1.12
C ARG A 49 -35.18 -17.74 1.18
N PRO A 50 -34.60 -18.54 2.10
CA PRO A 50 -33.15 -18.61 2.28
C PRO A 50 -32.40 -18.89 0.95
N PHE A 51 -32.99 -19.69 0.07
CA PHE A 51 -32.49 -19.95 -1.28
C PHE A 51 -32.42 -18.70 -2.19
N LEU A 52 -33.43 -17.84 -2.20
CA LEU A 52 -33.39 -16.60 -3.00
C LEU A 52 -32.41 -15.57 -2.44
N LYS A 53 -32.20 -15.52 -1.11
CA LYS A 53 -31.14 -14.69 -0.51
C LYS A 53 -29.77 -15.13 -0.98
N PHE A 54 -29.54 -16.45 -1.03
CA PHE A 54 -28.33 -17.03 -1.58
C PHE A 54 -28.15 -16.67 -3.06
N ILE A 55 -29.21 -16.75 -3.88
CA ILE A 55 -29.15 -16.35 -5.30
C ILE A 55 -28.84 -14.85 -5.45
N ILE A 56 -29.47 -13.96 -4.69
CA ILE A 56 -29.19 -12.51 -4.77
C ILE A 56 -27.74 -12.22 -4.39
N MET A 57 -27.23 -12.85 -3.32
CA MET A 57 -25.82 -12.72 -2.92
C MET A 57 -24.88 -13.30 -3.98
N LEU A 58 -25.20 -14.46 -4.55
CA LEU A 58 -24.41 -15.06 -5.63
C LEU A 58 -24.43 -14.18 -6.88
N CYS A 59 -25.57 -13.61 -7.27
CA CYS A 59 -25.69 -12.67 -8.37
C CYS A 59 -24.91 -11.38 -8.12
N LEU A 60 -24.87 -10.87 -6.88
CA LEU A 60 -24.01 -9.74 -6.51
C LEU A 60 -22.53 -10.11 -6.60
N VAL A 61 -22.12 -11.27 -6.12
CA VAL A 61 -20.74 -11.77 -6.23
C VAL A 61 -20.35 -11.99 -7.70
N VAL A 62 -21.24 -12.55 -8.51
CA VAL A 62 -21.03 -12.77 -9.94
C VAL A 62 -21.02 -11.43 -10.68
N LEU A 63 -21.95 -10.51 -10.41
CA LEU A 63 -21.97 -9.18 -11.03
C LEU A 63 -20.71 -8.38 -10.68
N THR A 64 -20.25 -8.45 -9.43
CA THR A 64 -19.02 -7.78 -9.00
C THR A 64 -17.78 -8.42 -9.62
N GLY A 65 -17.74 -9.75 -9.75
CA GLY A 65 -16.72 -10.48 -10.50
C GLY A 65 -16.72 -10.15 -12.00
N LEU A 66 -17.89 -10.05 -12.63
CA LEU A 66 -18.06 -9.66 -14.03
C LEU A 66 -17.69 -8.20 -14.25
N LEU A 67 -18.08 -7.28 -13.37
CA LEU A 67 -17.64 -5.87 -13.42
C LEU A 67 -16.12 -5.76 -13.24
N ALA A 68 -15.51 -6.57 -12.37
CA ALA A 68 -14.06 -6.62 -12.23
C ALA A 68 -13.35 -7.21 -13.46
N PHE A 69 -13.99 -8.17 -14.15
CA PHE A 69 -13.47 -8.84 -15.34
C PHE A 69 -13.63 -8.00 -16.62
N PHE A 70 -14.81 -7.43 -16.87
CA PHE A 70 -15.12 -6.63 -18.05
C PHE A 70 -14.49 -5.24 -18.02
N PHE A 71 -14.31 -4.64 -16.84
CA PHE A 71 -13.49 -3.43 -16.71
C PHE A 71 -12.02 -3.81 -16.50
N LYS A 72 -11.42 -4.43 -17.53
CA LYS A 72 -9.98 -4.75 -17.63
C LYS A 72 -9.16 -3.49 -17.40
N SER A 73 -8.81 -3.23 -16.14
CA SER A 73 -7.99 -2.09 -15.75
C SER A 73 -6.61 -2.59 -15.38
N HIS A 74 -5.60 -1.79 -15.67
CA HIS A 74 -4.22 -2.05 -15.21
C HIS A 74 -4.14 -2.29 -13.69
N SER A 75 -5.09 -1.74 -12.92
CA SER A 75 -5.20 -1.98 -11.47
C SER A 75 -5.48 -3.45 -11.12
N THR A 76 -6.40 -4.11 -11.83
CA THR A 76 -6.74 -5.52 -11.58
C THR A 76 -5.54 -6.43 -11.86
N SER A 77 -4.87 -6.25 -13.00
CA SER A 77 -3.69 -7.05 -13.34
C SER A 77 -2.52 -6.83 -12.38
N GLY A 78 -2.33 -5.59 -11.90
CA GLY A 78 -1.32 -5.28 -10.88
C GLY A 78 -1.56 -6.05 -9.59
N ARG A 79 -2.80 -6.12 -9.11
CA ARG A 79 -3.16 -6.89 -7.89
C ARG A 79 -2.95 -8.40 -8.08
N LEU A 80 -3.29 -8.94 -9.25
CA LEU A 80 -3.03 -10.35 -9.56
C LEU A 80 -1.53 -10.69 -9.50
N LEU A 81 -0.66 -9.79 -9.99
CA LEU A 81 0.78 -9.94 -9.86
C LEU A 81 1.21 -9.89 -8.39
N ILE A 82 0.67 -8.96 -7.59
CA ILE A 82 0.96 -8.88 -6.15
C ILE A 82 0.59 -10.20 -5.46
N TYR A 83 -0.57 -10.78 -5.75
CA TYR A 83 -1.00 -12.06 -5.18
C TYR A 83 -0.13 -13.22 -5.63
N LYS A 84 0.29 -13.23 -6.90
CA LYS A 84 1.21 -14.23 -7.43
C LYS A 84 2.56 -14.20 -6.70
N ILE A 85 3.11 -13.01 -6.49
CA ILE A 85 4.41 -12.81 -5.84
C ILE A 85 4.32 -13.06 -4.33
N SER A 86 3.18 -12.77 -3.70
CA SER A 86 3.01 -12.99 -2.26
C SER A 86 2.61 -14.42 -1.89
N LEU A 87 2.20 -15.27 -2.85
CA LEU A 87 1.81 -16.64 -2.57
C LEU A 87 2.94 -17.49 -1.93
N PRO A 88 4.21 -17.43 -2.37
CA PRO A 88 5.31 -18.08 -1.66
C PRO A 88 5.50 -17.57 -0.23
N MET A 89 5.24 -16.27 0.04
CA MET A 89 5.30 -15.72 1.41
C MET A 89 4.33 -16.44 2.34
N LEU A 90 3.11 -16.70 1.86
CA LEU A 90 2.11 -17.45 2.63
C LEU A 90 2.58 -18.87 2.92
N ASN A 91 3.16 -19.56 1.93
CA ASN A 91 3.62 -20.94 2.09
C ASN A 91 4.83 -21.05 3.03
N GLU A 92 5.78 -20.12 2.93
CA GLU A 92 7.02 -20.11 3.72
C GLU A 92 6.79 -19.63 5.16
N HIS A 93 5.82 -18.74 5.37
CA HIS A 93 5.57 -18.09 6.67
C HIS A 93 4.14 -18.30 7.20
N PHE A 94 3.47 -19.41 6.85
CA PHE A 94 2.07 -19.64 7.24
C PHE A 94 1.82 -19.60 8.75
N ILE A 95 2.76 -20.09 9.56
CA ILE A 95 2.57 -20.20 11.02
C ILE A 95 2.70 -18.82 11.68
N ASN A 96 3.85 -18.14 11.48
CA ASN A 96 4.19 -16.92 12.21
C ASN A 96 3.91 -15.63 11.43
N GLY A 97 3.65 -15.72 10.13
CA GLY A 97 3.66 -14.59 9.22
C GLY A 97 5.05 -13.96 9.05
N VAL A 98 5.13 -12.93 8.22
CA VAL A 98 6.37 -12.15 8.03
C VAL A 98 6.60 -11.10 9.13
N GLY A 99 5.63 -10.90 10.02
CA GLY A 99 5.58 -9.90 11.08
C GLY A 99 4.72 -8.69 10.72
N TRP A 100 4.06 -8.11 11.74
CA TRP A 100 3.18 -6.93 11.61
C TRP A 100 3.88 -5.75 10.94
N GLY A 101 3.24 -5.17 9.91
CA GLY A 101 3.74 -4.05 9.13
C GLY A 101 4.96 -4.35 8.25
N LYS A 102 5.42 -5.61 8.19
CA LYS A 102 6.62 -6.00 7.42
C LYS A 102 6.30 -6.41 5.98
N PHE A 103 5.03 -6.52 5.59
CA PHE A 103 4.66 -6.90 4.22
C PHE A 103 5.40 -6.08 3.14
N PRO A 104 5.45 -4.72 3.18
CA PRO A 104 6.07 -3.94 2.11
C PRO A 104 7.55 -4.28 1.93
N ASN A 105 8.26 -4.49 3.04
CA ASN A 105 9.69 -4.81 3.00
C ASN A 105 9.92 -6.22 2.48
N SER A 106 9.21 -7.21 3.04
CA SER A 106 9.31 -8.61 2.65
C SER A 106 8.92 -8.82 1.19
N TYR A 107 7.83 -8.20 0.73
CA TYR A 107 7.34 -8.33 -0.64
C TYR A 107 8.41 -7.94 -1.67
N MET A 108 9.18 -6.88 -1.42
CA MET A 108 10.22 -6.45 -2.37
C MET A 108 11.33 -7.49 -2.55
N HIS A 109 11.61 -8.31 -1.54
CA HIS A 109 12.54 -9.44 -1.63
C HIS A 109 11.97 -10.60 -2.47
N TYR A 110 10.68 -10.90 -2.33
CA TYR A 110 10.03 -11.91 -3.18
C TYR A 110 9.89 -11.44 -4.63
N GLN A 111 9.61 -10.15 -4.83
CA GLN A 111 9.55 -9.56 -6.16
C GLN A 111 10.93 -9.58 -6.84
N GLU A 112 12.00 -9.26 -6.12
CA GLU A 112 13.38 -9.41 -6.58
C GLU A 112 13.65 -10.83 -7.08
N LYS A 113 13.42 -11.85 -6.25
CA LYS A 113 13.63 -13.26 -6.61
C LYS A 113 12.78 -13.70 -7.81
N TYR A 114 11.53 -13.23 -7.89
CA TYR A 114 10.63 -13.57 -8.99
C TYR A 114 11.20 -13.09 -10.33
N PHE A 115 11.65 -11.84 -10.40
CA PHE A 115 12.19 -11.28 -11.63
C PHE A 115 13.63 -11.77 -11.92
N GLU A 116 14.41 -12.06 -10.89
CA GLU A 116 15.72 -12.71 -11.05
C GLU A 116 15.60 -14.09 -11.72
N SER A 117 14.52 -14.83 -11.45
CA SER A 117 14.30 -16.16 -12.04
C SER A 117 14.12 -16.17 -13.56
N GLY A 118 13.82 -15.02 -14.19
CA GLY A 118 13.55 -14.91 -15.62
C GLY A 118 12.20 -15.50 -16.09
N LYS A 119 11.41 -16.12 -15.20
CA LYS A 119 10.13 -16.81 -15.54
C LYS A 119 8.92 -15.87 -15.58
N TYR A 120 9.11 -14.62 -15.98
CA TYR A 120 8.08 -13.59 -16.01
C TYR A 120 7.65 -13.23 -17.42
N THR A 121 6.42 -12.72 -17.56
CA THR A 121 5.93 -12.17 -18.82
C THR A 121 6.26 -10.68 -18.95
N ILE A 122 6.28 -10.14 -20.18
CA ILE A 122 6.47 -8.70 -20.43
C ILE A 122 5.38 -7.87 -19.72
N SER A 123 4.14 -8.38 -19.65
CA SER A 123 3.04 -7.74 -18.94
C SER A 123 3.34 -7.58 -17.45
N GLU A 124 3.84 -8.65 -16.80
CA GLU A 124 4.19 -8.62 -15.37
C GLU A 124 5.39 -7.69 -15.11
N LEU A 125 6.40 -7.72 -15.98
CA LEU A 125 7.52 -6.78 -15.92
C LEU A 125 7.03 -5.33 -15.92
N LEU A 126 6.08 -4.99 -16.80
CA LEU A 126 5.50 -3.64 -16.89
C LEU A 126 4.60 -3.30 -15.69
N LEU A 127 4.02 -4.29 -15.00
CA LEU A 127 3.18 -4.06 -13.83
C LEU A 127 3.99 -3.86 -12.54
N ALA A 128 5.20 -4.39 -12.45
CA ALA A 128 6.07 -4.31 -11.27
C ALA A 128 6.24 -2.86 -10.75
N GLY A 129 6.34 -2.72 -9.42
CA GLY A 129 6.50 -1.44 -8.75
C GLY A 129 6.91 -1.59 -7.30
N ASN A 130 7.10 -0.45 -6.61
CA ASN A 130 7.25 -0.44 -5.15
C ASN A 130 5.87 -0.65 -4.54
N ILE A 131 5.64 -1.80 -3.92
CA ILE A 131 4.34 -2.17 -3.38
C ILE A 131 4.31 -1.90 -1.88
N HIS A 132 3.26 -1.19 -1.46
CA HIS A 132 3.03 -0.84 -0.06
C HIS A 132 1.91 -1.65 0.60
N TYR A 133 0.97 -2.14 -0.19
CA TYR A 133 -0.17 -2.88 0.32
C TYR A 133 -0.49 -4.03 -0.61
N VAL A 134 -1.09 -5.07 -0.05
CA VAL A 134 -1.63 -6.20 -0.81
C VAL A 134 -2.86 -5.78 -1.60
N TYR A 135 -3.53 -4.69 -1.20
CA TYR A 135 -4.85 -4.26 -1.68
C TYR A 135 -5.95 -5.29 -1.40
N ASN A 136 -5.76 -6.05 -0.31
CA ASN A 136 -6.75 -6.88 0.36
C ASN A 136 -6.30 -6.93 1.82
N ASP A 137 -6.98 -6.19 2.70
CA ASP A 137 -6.56 -6.04 4.10
C ASP A 137 -6.55 -7.40 4.82
N TYR A 138 -7.52 -8.26 4.55
CA TYR A 138 -7.61 -9.59 5.16
C TYR A 138 -6.43 -10.47 4.75
N TYR A 139 -6.07 -10.45 3.47
CA TYR A 139 -4.92 -11.21 2.99
C TYR A 139 -3.61 -10.64 3.54
N GLN A 140 -3.49 -9.31 3.66
CA GLN A 140 -2.32 -8.69 4.29
C GLN A 140 -2.15 -9.11 5.75
N VAL A 141 -3.24 -9.11 6.55
CA VAL A 141 -3.23 -9.59 7.94
C VAL A 141 -2.75 -11.04 8.03
N ILE A 142 -3.20 -11.91 7.10
CA ILE A 142 -2.76 -13.30 7.05
C ILE A 142 -1.27 -13.40 6.68
N LEU A 143 -0.78 -12.64 5.70
CA LEU A 143 0.63 -12.65 5.31
C LEU A 143 1.54 -12.17 6.46
N GLU A 144 1.11 -11.17 7.22
CA GLU A 144 1.90 -10.58 8.29
C GLU A 144 1.86 -11.38 9.59
N LEU A 145 0.75 -12.03 9.91
CA LEU A 145 0.54 -12.70 11.21
C LEU A 145 0.33 -14.23 11.10
N GLY A 146 0.32 -14.80 9.90
CA GLY A 146 0.14 -16.23 9.70
C GLY A 146 -1.17 -16.76 10.27
N ILE A 147 -1.11 -17.82 11.07
CA ILE A 147 -2.29 -18.47 11.67
C ILE A 147 -3.04 -17.53 12.63
N ILE A 148 -2.32 -16.65 13.33
CA ILE A 148 -2.93 -15.62 14.19
C ILE A 148 -3.73 -14.65 13.31
N GLY A 149 -3.20 -14.30 12.14
CA GLY A 149 -3.90 -13.49 11.16
C GLY A 149 -5.20 -14.15 10.67
N VAL A 150 -5.17 -15.45 10.39
CA VAL A 150 -6.38 -16.23 10.03
C VAL A 150 -7.43 -16.16 11.14
N ALA A 151 -7.02 -16.38 12.40
CA ALA A 151 -7.92 -16.28 13.55
C ALA A 151 -8.53 -14.88 13.70
N ILE A 152 -7.75 -13.82 13.50
CA ILE A 152 -8.22 -12.43 13.52
C ILE A 152 -9.26 -12.18 12.42
N VAL A 153 -9.00 -12.62 11.19
CA VAL A 153 -9.93 -12.46 10.06
C VAL A 153 -11.24 -13.20 10.32
N ILE A 154 -11.18 -14.43 10.84
CA ILE A 154 -12.35 -15.22 11.23
C ILE A 154 -13.11 -14.53 12.36
N GLY A 155 -12.41 -14.08 13.40
CA GLY A 155 -12.99 -13.36 14.54
C GLY A 155 -13.67 -12.05 14.11
N TYR A 156 -13.06 -11.31 13.18
CA TYR A 156 -13.68 -10.13 12.56
C TYR A 156 -14.95 -10.51 11.79
N GLY A 157 -14.93 -11.59 11.01
CA GLY A 157 -16.11 -12.11 10.33
C GLY A 157 -17.26 -12.44 11.29
N PHE A 158 -16.96 -13.10 12.42
CA PHE A 158 -17.93 -13.35 13.47
C PHE A 158 -18.45 -12.05 14.11
N LEU A 159 -17.56 -11.10 14.40
CA LEU A 159 -17.94 -9.79 14.93
C LEU A 159 -18.94 -9.10 13.99
N ILE A 160 -18.65 -9.06 12.69
CA ILE A 160 -19.56 -8.48 11.69
C ILE A 160 -20.89 -9.22 11.69
N TYR A 161 -20.87 -10.56 11.64
CA TYR A 161 -22.06 -11.40 11.66
C TYR A 161 -22.94 -11.11 12.88
N PHE A 162 -22.39 -11.15 14.10
CA PHE A 162 -23.14 -10.85 15.32
C PHE A 162 -23.61 -9.39 15.37
N THR A 163 -22.83 -8.46 14.81
CA THR A 163 -23.19 -7.03 14.75
C THR A 163 -24.36 -6.77 13.80
N ILE A 164 -24.48 -7.49 12.69
CA ILE A 164 -25.59 -7.28 11.74
C ILE A 164 -26.79 -8.21 11.96
N SER A 165 -26.59 -9.35 12.64
CA SER A 165 -27.65 -10.35 12.88
C SER A 165 -28.70 -9.87 13.88
N ASN A 166 -29.97 -10.19 13.66
CA ASN A 166 -31.08 -9.80 14.55
C ASN A 166 -31.11 -8.29 14.90
N PRO A 167 -31.32 -7.41 13.91
CA PRO A 167 -31.34 -5.95 14.13
C PRO A 167 -32.47 -5.44 15.04
N GLY A 168 -33.37 -6.31 15.49
CA GLY A 168 -34.44 -6.00 16.45
C GLY A 168 -35.41 -4.92 15.96
N LYS A 169 -36.05 -4.22 16.90
CA LYS A 169 -36.98 -3.09 16.62
C LYS A 169 -36.26 -1.84 16.10
N ASN A 170 -34.93 -1.79 16.19
CA ASN A 170 -34.12 -0.60 15.90
C ASN A 170 -33.85 -0.37 14.42
N ILE A 171 -34.24 -1.32 13.54
CA ILE A 171 -34.08 -1.15 12.09
C ILE A 171 -34.88 0.03 11.54
N GLY A 172 -35.84 0.59 12.28
CA GLY A 172 -36.56 1.81 11.88
C GLY A 172 -35.80 3.12 12.09
N VAL A 173 -34.66 3.11 12.79
CA VAL A 173 -33.87 4.31 13.11
C VAL A 173 -32.84 4.56 12.00
N SER A 174 -32.88 5.74 11.36
CA SER A 174 -31.98 6.07 10.24
C SER A 174 -30.50 5.90 10.57
N LEU A 175 -30.05 6.42 11.71
CA LEU A 175 -28.65 6.34 12.13
C LEU A 175 -28.17 4.89 12.34
N TYR A 176 -29.05 3.99 12.78
CA TYR A 176 -28.74 2.56 12.91
C TYR A 176 -28.55 1.89 11.55
N GLN A 177 -29.37 2.24 10.58
CA GLN A 177 -29.21 1.79 9.20
C GLN A 177 -27.91 2.34 8.57
N VAL A 178 -27.58 3.61 8.80
CA VAL A 178 -26.33 4.23 8.33
C VAL A 178 -25.10 3.53 8.92
N ALA A 179 -25.12 3.21 10.22
CA ALA A 179 -24.03 2.46 10.85
C ALA A 179 -23.86 1.06 10.24
N ILE A 180 -24.96 0.34 9.99
CA ILE A 180 -24.91 -0.97 9.31
C ILE A 180 -24.39 -0.82 7.88
N PHE A 181 -24.83 0.21 7.15
CA PHE A 181 -24.37 0.48 5.79
C PHE A 181 -22.85 0.65 5.76
N ASN A 182 -22.32 1.53 6.62
CA ASN A 182 -20.90 1.81 6.70
C ASN A 182 -20.10 0.57 7.08
N LEU A 183 -20.56 -0.19 8.07
CA LEU A 183 -19.92 -1.42 8.51
C LEU A 183 -19.77 -2.42 7.36
N ILE A 184 -20.86 -2.67 6.62
CA ILE A 184 -20.84 -3.62 5.48
C ILE A 184 -20.01 -3.05 4.33
N ALA A 185 -20.22 -1.79 3.95
CA ALA A 185 -19.55 -1.18 2.81
C ALA A 185 -18.03 -1.16 2.99
N LEU A 186 -17.55 -0.75 4.16
CA LEU A 186 -16.12 -0.71 4.47
C LEU A 186 -15.52 -2.12 4.59
N SER A 187 -16.22 -3.07 5.22
CA SER A 187 -15.75 -4.46 5.34
C SER A 187 -15.64 -5.16 3.99
N VAL A 188 -16.59 -4.91 3.08
CA VAL A 188 -16.54 -5.45 1.72
C VAL A 188 -15.44 -4.75 0.91
N ALA A 189 -15.31 -3.42 1.01
CA ALA A 189 -14.29 -2.68 0.30
C ALA A 189 -12.87 -3.16 0.69
N ALA A 190 -12.64 -3.53 1.95
CA ALA A 190 -11.38 -4.06 2.48
C ALA A 190 -10.89 -5.34 1.78
N ILE A 191 -11.77 -6.08 1.08
CA ILE A 191 -11.38 -7.23 0.26
C ILE A 191 -10.54 -6.79 -0.95
N PHE A 192 -10.74 -5.56 -1.42
CA PHE A 192 -10.21 -5.07 -2.69
C PHE A 192 -9.39 -3.77 -2.56
N THR A 193 -9.18 -3.27 -1.35
CA THR A 193 -8.38 -2.07 -1.07
C THR A 193 -7.82 -2.09 0.35
N TYR A 194 -7.08 -1.05 0.71
CA TYR A 194 -6.41 -0.86 2.01
C TYR A 194 -7.27 -0.04 2.99
N VAL A 195 -8.49 -0.48 3.28
CA VAL A 195 -9.43 0.25 4.17
C VAL A 195 -8.87 0.35 5.59
N PHE A 196 -8.30 -0.74 6.10
CA PHE A 196 -7.80 -0.81 7.48
C PHE A 196 -6.50 -0.03 7.69
N GLU A 197 -5.85 0.48 6.64
CA GLU A 197 -4.66 1.33 6.74
C GLU A 197 -5.01 2.82 6.87
N VAL A 198 -6.26 3.19 6.58
CA VAL A 198 -6.71 4.59 6.59
C VAL A 198 -7.47 4.88 7.87
N LEU A 199 -6.91 5.75 8.71
CA LEU A 199 -7.48 6.12 10.02
C LEU A 199 -8.96 6.50 9.95
N TRP A 200 -9.37 7.32 8.98
CA TRP A 200 -10.75 7.78 8.90
C TRP A 200 -11.74 6.64 8.69
N PHE A 201 -11.37 5.60 7.95
CA PHE A 201 -12.22 4.41 7.79
C PHE A 201 -12.21 3.55 9.05
N GLN A 202 -11.07 3.42 9.75
CA GLN A 202 -11.01 2.75 11.05
C GLN A 202 -11.96 3.40 12.07
N LEU A 203 -11.97 4.75 12.14
CA LEU A 203 -12.85 5.50 13.03
C LEU A 203 -14.33 5.28 12.69
N VAL A 204 -14.71 5.35 11.41
CA VAL A 204 -16.09 5.10 10.98
C VAL A 204 -16.53 3.66 11.30
N LEU A 205 -15.66 2.66 11.11
CA LEU A 205 -15.93 1.27 11.48
C LEU A 205 -16.19 1.13 12.98
N ILE A 206 -15.31 1.67 13.82
CA ILE A 206 -15.44 1.61 15.28
C ILE A 206 -16.73 2.28 15.74
N LEU A 207 -16.99 3.50 15.27
CA LEU A 207 -18.22 4.24 15.62
C LEU A 207 -19.48 3.48 15.16
N SER A 208 -19.43 2.84 13.99
CA SER A 208 -20.54 2.03 13.49
C SER A 208 -20.80 0.82 14.38
N VAL A 209 -19.77 0.07 14.76
CA VAL A 209 -19.90 -1.10 15.67
C VAL A 209 -20.42 -0.66 17.04
N VAL A 210 -19.81 0.37 17.64
CA VAL A 210 -20.17 0.92 18.95
C VAL A 210 -21.63 1.36 18.98
N TYR A 211 -22.06 2.11 17.97
CA TYR A 211 -23.44 2.58 17.89
C TYR A 211 -24.43 1.41 17.75
N ILE A 212 -24.14 0.43 16.90
CA ILE A 212 -24.99 -0.76 16.73
C ILE A 212 -25.11 -1.55 18.04
N TRP A 213 -23.99 -1.77 18.73
CA TRP A 213 -23.94 -2.53 19.97
C TRP A 213 -24.64 -1.82 21.14
N GLN A 214 -24.52 -0.49 21.22
CA GLN A 214 -25.29 0.30 22.18
C GLN A 214 -26.80 0.08 22.01
N GLN A 215 -27.29 0.12 20.78
CA GLN A 215 -28.70 -0.07 20.47
C GLN A 215 -29.17 -1.51 20.72
N LYS A 216 -28.35 -2.52 20.39
CA LYS A 216 -28.71 -3.94 20.57
C LYS A 216 -28.75 -4.38 22.02
N LEU A 217 -27.73 -4.04 22.78
CA LEU A 217 -27.62 -4.48 24.17
C LEU A 217 -28.51 -3.65 25.11
N SER A 218 -29.24 -2.65 24.57
CA SER A 218 -30.05 -1.69 25.35
C SER A 218 -29.27 -1.15 26.55
N LEU A 219 -27.95 -1.01 26.38
CA LEU A 219 -27.07 -0.58 27.44
C LEU A 219 -27.38 0.88 27.72
N LYS A 220 -28.08 1.14 28.83
CA LYS A 220 -28.21 2.47 29.44
C LYS A 220 -26.84 3.05 29.84
N SER A 221 -25.77 2.26 29.74
CA SER A 221 -24.44 2.56 30.25
C SER A 221 -23.53 3.15 29.16
N GLY A 222 -22.94 4.31 29.44
CA GLY A 222 -21.88 4.92 28.64
C GLY A 222 -20.60 4.10 28.49
N ARG A 223 -20.54 2.86 29.04
CA ARG A 223 -19.38 1.95 28.96
C ARG A 223 -18.94 1.65 27.52
N VAL A 224 -19.87 1.42 26.59
CA VAL A 224 -19.50 1.16 25.17
C VAL A 224 -18.81 2.38 24.55
N TRP A 225 -19.27 3.59 24.91
CA TRP A 225 -18.64 4.84 24.49
C TRP A 225 -17.30 5.09 25.15
N LEU A 226 -17.11 4.71 26.42
CA LEU A 226 -15.79 4.78 27.06
C LEU A 226 -14.77 3.87 26.36
N VAL A 227 -15.18 2.64 26.00
CA VAL A 227 -14.34 1.74 25.19
C VAL A 227 -14.05 2.35 23.82
N ALA A 228 -15.05 2.95 23.17
CA ALA A 228 -14.86 3.63 21.90
C ALA A 228 -13.84 4.77 22.01
N ILE A 229 -13.98 5.66 23.00
CA ILE A 229 -13.06 6.78 23.27
C ILE A 229 -11.64 6.27 23.52
N PHE A 230 -11.49 5.19 24.29
CA PHE A 230 -10.19 4.60 24.54
C PHE A 230 -9.56 4.05 23.25
N ILE A 231 -10.30 3.29 22.45
CA ILE A 231 -9.79 2.72 21.18
C ILE A 231 -9.47 3.84 20.18
N THR A 232 -10.34 4.85 20.03
CA THR A 232 -10.09 5.97 19.11
C THR A 232 -8.91 6.81 19.58
N GLY A 233 -8.77 7.06 20.89
CA GLY A 233 -7.61 7.71 21.48
C GLY A 233 -6.31 6.94 21.23
N ALA A 234 -6.33 5.62 21.42
CA ALA A 234 -5.19 4.75 21.12
C ALA A 234 -4.81 4.76 19.63
N LEU A 235 -5.79 4.74 18.72
CA LEU A 235 -5.56 4.86 17.28
C LEU A 235 -4.98 6.23 16.90
N MET A 236 -5.53 7.31 17.46
CA MET A 236 -4.98 8.66 17.25
C MET A 236 -3.55 8.78 17.76
N ALA A 237 -3.25 8.22 18.93
CA ALA A 237 -1.90 8.17 19.47
C ALA A 237 -0.96 7.33 18.58
N HIS A 238 -1.42 6.21 18.03
CA HIS A 238 -0.64 5.39 17.10
C HIS A 238 -0.30 6.15 15.81
N HIS A 239 -1.30 6.79 15.17
CA HIS A 239 -1.11 7.49 13.90
C HIS A 239 -0.38 8.84 14.05
N TYR A 240 -0.69 9.60 15.11
CA TYR A 240 -0.23 10.98 15.27
C TYR A 240 0.67 11.24 16.47
N GLY A 241 0.75 10.32 17.44
CA GLY A 241 1.49 10.53 18.68
C GLY A 241 2.96 10.85 18.45
N LYS A 242 3.63 10.18 17.49
CA LYS A 242 5.02 10.48 17.14
C LYS A 242 5.21 11.90 16.60
N TYR A 243 4.26 12.41 15.82
CA TYR A 243 4.32 13.75 15.24
C TYR A 243 4.11 14.82 16.31
N ILE A 244 3.25 14.55 17.30
CA ILE A 244 3.03 15.43 18.44
C ILE A 244 4.27 15.43 19.35
N LEU A 245 4.80 14.25 19.70
CA LEU A 245 5.95 14.10 20.60
C LEU A 245 7.23 14.71 20.01
N HIS A 246 7.41 14.64 18.69
CA HIS A 246 8.61 15.14 18.00
C HIS A 246 8.28 16.29 17.03
N TYR A 247 7.31 17.14 17.38
CA TYR A 247 6.81 18.21 16.51
C TYR A 247 7.92 19.11 15.94
N GLN A 248 8.82 19.60 16.79
CA GLN A 248 9.94 20.46 16.37
C GLN A 248 10.88 19.74 15.40
N ALA A 249 11.18 18.46 15.65
CA ALA A 249 12.03 17.67 14.76
C ALA A 249 11.38 17.45 13.39
N TYR A 250 10.05 17.26 13.33
CA TYR A 250 9.32 17.16 12.06
C TYR A 250 9.20 18.51 11.32
N GLN A 251 9.11 19.63 12.03
CA GLN A 251 9.21 20.95 11.40
C GLN A 251 10.59 21.17 10.78
N GLN A 252 11.66 20.91 11.53
CA GLN A 252 13.04 21.00 11.04
C GLN A 252 13.30 20.03 9.88
N THR A 253 12.73 18.83 9.91
CA THR A 253 12.78 17.89 8.77
C THR A 253 12.09 18.46 7.53
N SER A 254 11.01 19.22 7.72
CA SER A 254 10.29 19.88 6.61
C SER A 254 11.11 21.04 6.04
N GLU A 255 11.79 21.80 6.88
CA GLU A 255 12.75 22.83 6.48
C GLU A 255 13.94 22.22 5.72
N ALA A 256 14.55 21.14 6.24
CA ALA A 256 15.62 20.40 5.57
C ALA A 256 15.20 19.94 4.18
N ARG A 257 13.94 19.52 4.01
CA ARG A 257 13.37 19.15 2.71
C ARG A 257 13.27 20.32 1.75
N LEU A 258 12.94 21.53 2.23
CA LEU A 258 12.89 22.73 1.41
C LEU A 258 14.30 23.16 0.98
N LEU A 259 15.26 23.17 1.91
CA LEU A 259 16.67 23.43 1.64
C LEU A 259 17.22 22.46 0.60
N PHE A 260 16.98 21.15 0.78
CA PHE A 260 17.36 20.12 -0.18
C PHE A 260 16.80 20.40 -1.58
N LYS A 261 15.51 20.73 -1.69
CA LYS A 261 14.87 21.04 -2.99
C LYS A 261 15.45 22.29 -3.67
N GLN A 262 16.03 23.21 -2.89
CA GLN A 262 16.70 24.41 -3.39
C GLN A 262 18.17 24.17 -3.72
N GLY A 263 18.72 22.99 -3.43
CA GLY A 263 20.11 22.63 -3.68
C GLY A 263 21.06 22.89 -2.51
N PHE A 264 20.55 23.37 -1.36
CA PHE A 264 21.31 23.59 -0.13
C PHE A 264 21.51 22.26 0.63
N TYR A 265 22.36 21.39 0.07
CA TYR A 265 22.54 20.03 0.57
C TYR A 265 23.28 19.96 1.90
N ASP A 266 24.29 20.81 2.12
CA ASP A 266 25.04 20.89 3.39
C ASP A 266 24.12 21.27 4.56
N GLU A 267 23.29 22.29 4.37
CA GLU A 267 22.34 22.77 5.36
C GLU A 267 21.26 21.73 5.65
N ALA A 268 20.75 21.05 4.62
CA ALA A 268 19.81 19.95 4.77
C ALA A 268 20.42 18.79 5.58
N VAL A 269 21.67 18.39 5.26
CA VAL A 269 22.40 17.34 5.99
C VAL A 269 22.61 17.74 7.44
N LYS A 270 23.00 18.99 7.71
CA LYS A 270 23.19 19.50 9.07
C LYS A 270 21.91 19.36 9.89
N LEU A 271 20.79 19.89 9.38
CA LEU A 271 19.51 19.89 10.08
C LEU A 271 18.95 18.46 10.29
N CYS A 272 19.14 17.58 9.32
CA CYS A 272 18.83 16.16 9.49
C CYS A 272 19.74 15.51 10.55
N SER A 273 21.04 15.81 10.57
CA SER A 273 21.97 15.21 11.52
C SER A 273 21.63 15.54 12.98
N GLU A 274 21.15 16.75 13.25
CA GLU A 274 20.70 17.22 14.57
C GLU A 274 19.46 16.45 15.08
N ASN A 275 18.64 15.93 14.15
CA ASN A 275 17.41 15.21 14.46
C ASN A 275 17.52 13.69 14.31
N TYR A 276 18.68 13.19 13.87
CA TYR A 276 18.89 11.79 13.53
C TYR A 276 18.56 10.86 14.70
N THR A 277 19.03 11.14 15.92
CA THR A 277 18.78 10.28 17.10
C THR A 277 17.29 10.15 17.44
N ARG A 278 16.51 11.22 17.24
CA ARG A 278 15.07 11.26 17.52
C ARG A 278 14.24 10.58 16.45
N LEU A 279 14.67 10.70 15.19
CA LEU A 279 13.89 10.28 14.02
C LEU A 279 14.47 9.08 13.26
N ARG A 280 15.50 8.41 13.79
CA ARG A 280 16.18 7.25 13.14
C ARG A 280 15.28 6.04 12.83
N HIS A 281 14.04 6.03 13.30
CA HIS A 281 13.07 4.97 13.01
C HIS A 281 11.97 5.41 12.03
N ASP A 282 12.03 6.66 11.54
CA ASP A 282 11.06 7.19 10.59
C ASP A 282 11.59 7.07 9.16
N GLU A 283 10.91 6.25 8.35
CA GLU A 283 11.24 6.01 6.94
C GLU A 283 11.36 7.30 6.12
N LYS A 284 10.43 8.26 6.30
CA LYS A 284 10.41 9.48 5.48
C LYS A 284 11.57 10.40 5.82
N PHE A 285 11.92 10.47 7.09
CA PHE A 285 13.09 11.20 7.57
C PHE A 285 14.37 10.53 7.07
N LEU A 286 14.55 9.22 7.28
CA LEU A 286 15.74 8.50 6.84
C LEU A 286 15.92 8.55 5.32
N SER A 287 14.83 8.49 4.55
CA SER A 287 14.86 8.64 3.09
C SER A 287 15.35 10.03 2.67
N LEU A 288 14.84 11.10 3.29
CA LEU A 288 15.32 12.46 3.03
C LEU A 288 16.79 12.60 3.42
N TYR A 289 17.17 12.06 4.57
CA TYR A 289 18.53 12.20 5.07
C TYR A 289 19.53 11.44 4.21
N SER A 290 19.19 10.20 3.80
CA SER A 290 20.01 9.40 2.89
C SER A 290 20.20 10.11 1.55
N GLU A 291 19.12 10.68 0.99
CA GLU A 291 19.18 11.43 -0.26
C GLU A 291 20.06 12.68 -0.12
N ALA A 292 19.87 13.46 0.95
CA ALA A 292 20.70 14.64 1.22
C ALA A 292 22.20 14.28 1.37
N LEU A 293 22.52 13.20 2.10
CA LEU A 293 23.88 12.71 2.26
C LEU A 293 24.52 12.27 0.94
N LEU A 294 23.72 11.62 0.08
CA LEU A 294 24.17 11.19 -1.24
C LEU A 294 24.55 12.38 -2.13
N TYR A 295 23.69 13.40 -2.20
CA TYR A 295 23.94 14.61 -3.01
C TYR A 295 25.03 15.53 -2.42
N ASN A 296 25.19 15.52 -1.10
CA ASN A 296 26.26 16.22 -0.40
C ASN A 296 27.64 15.53 -0.58
N GLY A 297 27.67 14.24 -0.94
CA GLY A 297 28.90 13.48 -1.12
C GLY A 297 29.40 12.73 0.12
N ASN A 298 28.60 12.70 1.20
CA ASN A 298 28.95 11.96 2.41
C ASN A 298 28.52 10.48 2.30
N PHE A 299 29.21 9.74 1.42
CA PHE A 299 28.81 8.39 1.01
C PHE A 299 28.90 7.34 2.13
N GLU A 300 29.89 7.44 3.02
CA GLU A 300 30.05 6.50 4.14
C GLU A 300 28.91 6.65 5.16
N ARG A 301 28.49 7.89 5.45
CA ARG A 301 27.33 8.13 6.30
C ARG A 301 26.04 7.76 5.59
N CYS A 302 25.93 8.04 4.29
CA CYS A 302 24.78 7.64 3.48
C CYS A 302 24.55 6.12 3.54
N GLU A 303 25.61 5.31 3.35
CA GLU A 303 25.54 3.84 3.43
C GLU A 303 24.99 3.35 4.77
N ARG A 304 25.45 3.91 5.89
CA ARG A 304 24.96 3.56 7.24
C ARG A 304 23.48 3.89 7.41
N VAL A 305 23.06 5.10 7.03
CA VAL A 305 21.66 5.54 7.13
C VAL A 305 20.77 4.72 6.19
N LEU A 306 21.25 4.38 4.99
CA LEU A 306 20.55 3.50 4.06
C LEU A 306 20.37 2.09 4.60
N ALA A 307 21.33 1.54 5.33
CA ALA A 307 21.20 0.22 5.94
C ALA A 307 20.04 0.19 6.96
N GLU A 308 19.91 1.23 7.79
CA GLU A 308 18.78 1.38 8.72
C GLU A 308 17.45 1.56 7.97
N LEU A 309 17.44 2.39 6.92
CA LEU A 309 16.26 2.61 6.09
C LEU A 309 15.80 1.31 5.42
N ILE A 310 16.72 0.54 4.84
CA ILE A 310 16.43 -0.73 4.15
C ILE A 310 15.89 -1.79 5.13
N ALA A 311 16.35 -1.79 6.38
CA ALA A 311 15.84 -2.67 7.41
C ALA A 311 14.35 -2.37 7.76
N ILE A 312 13.96 -1.09 7.72
CA ILE A 312 12.57 -0.66 7.92
C ILE A 312 11.74 -0.88 6.66
N ARG A 313 12.25 -0.41 5.52
CA ARG A 313 11.63 -0.51 4.20
C ARG A 313 12.67 -0.54 3.10
N ASN A 314 12.71 -1.64 2.37
CA ASN A 314 13.50 -1.77 1.17
C ASN A 314 12.70 -1.44 -0.09
N ASN A 315 13.33 -0.81 -1.07
CA ASN A 315 12.77 -0.60 -2.40
C ASN A 315 13.89 -0.37 -3.43
N TYR A 316 13.55 -0.35 -4.73
CA TYR A 316 14.57 -0.24 -5.78
C TYR A 316 15.36 1.08 -5.75
N ILE A 317 14.78 2.17 -5.23
CA ILE A 317 15.44 3.48 -5.16
C ILE A 317 16.54 3.43 -4.10
N TYR A 318 16.28 2.84 -2.94
CA TYR A 318 17.26 2.73 -1.87
C TYR A 318 18.42 1.81 -2.24
N GLN A 319 18.14 0.71 -2.95
CA GLN A 319 19.19 -0.16 -3.51
C GLN A 319 20.01 0.56 -4.59
N ARG A 320 19.37 1.41 -5.41
CA ARG A 320 20.07 2.25 -6.39
C ARG A 320 20.98 3.28 -5.70
N TRP A 321 20.49 3.98 -4.68
CA TRP A 321 21.29 4.92 -3.89
C TRP A 321 22.46 4.25 -3.17
N LEU A 322 22.25 3.04 -2.64
CA LEU A 322 23.32 2.23 -2.06
C LEU A 322 24.38 1.87 -3.12
N GLY A 323 23.94 1.49 -4.32
CA GLY A 323 24.82 1.28 -5.47
C GLY A 323 25.64 2.52 -5.83
N GLN A 324 25.02 3.70 -5.85
CA GLN A 324 25.70 4.97 -6.09
C GLN A 324 26.74 5.28 -5.02
N CYS A 325 26.43 5.09 -3.74
CA CYS A 325 27.41 5.23 -2.65
C CYS A 325 28.62 4.33 -2.87
N TYR A 326 28.40 3.07 -3.28
CA TYR A 326 29.49 2.14 -3.56
C TYR A 326 30.32 2.55 -4.79
N ILE A 327 29.71 3.10 -5.84
CA ILE A 327 30.44 3.61 -7.02
C ILE A 327 31.41 4.71 -6.60
N GLU A 328 30.94 5.68 -5.84
CA GLU A 328 31.73 6.83 -5.40
C GLU A 328 32.85 6.42 -4.44
N GLN A 329 32.60 5.39 -3.62
CA GLN A 329 33.62 4.75 -2.78
C GLN A 329 34.54 3.77 -3.54
N LYS A 330 34.41 3.65 -4.87
CA LYS A 330 35.16 2.70 -5.74
C LYS A 330 34.96 1.22 -5.38
N ARG A 331 33.89 0.89 -4.65
CA ARG A 331 33.49 -0.47 -4.25
C ARG A 331 32.62 -1.13 -5.33
N TYR A 332 33.18 -1.25 -6.53
CA TYR A 332 32.43 -1.56 -7.76
C TYR A 332 31.68 -2.90 -7.74
N ASN A 333 32.23 -3.95 -7.10
CA ASN A 333 31.54 -5.23 -6.99
C ASN A 333 30.25 -5.13 -6.16
N GLN A 334 30.27 -4.35 -5.08
CA GLN A 334 29.09 -4.12 -4.25
C GLN A 334 28.07 -3.22 -4.95
N ALA A 335 28.56 -2.24 -5.73
CA ALA A 335 27.71 -1.42 -6.58
C ALA A 335 26.94 -2.26 -7.61
N GLU A 336 27.62 -3.18 -8.29
CA GLU A 336 27.00 -4.09 -9.28
C GLU A 336 25.89 -4.92 -8.62
N VAL A 337 26.15 -5.53 -7.45
CA VAL A 337 25.14 -6.30 -6.70
C VAL A 337 23.92 -5.45 -6.33
N ALA A 338 24.14 -4.25 -5.77
CA ALA A 338 23.04 -3.37 -5.35
C ALA A 338 22.19 -2.88 -6.54
N LEU A 339 22.82 -2.58 -7.67
CA LEU A 339 22.13 -2.15 -8.89
C LEU A 339 21.36 -3.30 -9.56
N ILE A 340 21.91 -4.51 -9.60
CA ILE A 340 21.20 -5.70 -10.08
C ILE A 340 19.98 -5.98 -9.20
N LYS A 341 20.14 -5.89 -7.87
CA LYS A 341 19.04 -6.00 -6.92
C LYS A 341 17.95 -4.95 -7.18
N ALA A 342 18.32 -3.69 -7.41
CA ALA A 342 17.36 -2.65 -7.79
C ALA A 342 16.62 -2.96 -9.10
N ILE A 343 17.34 -3.48 -10.11
CA ILE A 343 16.75 -3.91 -11.39
C ILE A 343 15.72 -5.03 -11.18
N ASN A 344 16.08 -6.05 -10.40
CA ASN A 344 15.20 -7.19 -10.15
C ASN A 344 14.01 -6.83 -9.26
N MET A 345 14.16 -5.88 -8.34
CA MET A 345 13.04 -5.35 -7.56
C MET A 345 11.97 -4.68 -8.42
N VAL A 346 12.35 -3.85 -9.39
CA VAL A 346 11.40 -3.19 -10.29
C VAL A 346 11.96 -3.15 -11.72
N PRO A 347 11.77 -4.23 -12.50
CA PRO A 347 12.44 -4.44 -13.79
C PRO A 347 11.97 -3.52 -14.91
N ASN A 348 10.92 -2.72 -14.75
CA ASN A 348 10.56 -1.71 -15.74
C ASN A 348 11.26 -0.35 -15.55
N ARG A 349 12.15 -0.21 -14.55
CA ARG A 349 12.88 1.04 -14.31
C ARG A 349 14.15 1.12 -15.16
N PHE A 350 14.29 2.23 -15.87
CA PHE A 350 15.45 2.53 -16.72
C PHE A 350 16.67 2.96 -15.90
N SER A 351 16.47 3.76 -14.84
CA SER A 351 17.57 4.39 -14.10
C SER A 351 18.57 3.41 -13.48
N PRO A 352 18.16 2.32 -12.79
CA PRO A 352 19.12 1.35 -12.26
C PRO A 352 19.95 0.66 -13.36
N ARG A 353 19.36 0.38 -14.53
CA ARG A 353 20.09 -0.19 -15.67
C ARG A 353 21.08 0.80 -16.26
N PHE A 354 20.70 2.07 -16.34
CA PHE A 354 21.58 3.11 -16.87
C PHE A 354 22.78 3.34 -15.94
N ASP A 355 22.57 3.32 -14.62
CA ASP A 355 23.67 3.39 -13.66
C ASP A 355 24.61 2.17 -13.79
N LEU A 356 24.04 0.96 -13.95
CA LEU A 356 24.82 -0.26 -14.16
C LEU A 356 25.61 -0.24 -15.48
N PHE A 357 24.99 0.27 -16.55
CA PHE A 357 25.64 0.48 -17.84
C PHE A 357 26.84 1.42 -17.72
N ASN A 358 26.67 2.55 -17.02
CA ASN A 358 27.74 3.52 -16.81
C ASN A 358 28.86 2.95 -15.92
N LEU A 359 28.50 2.16 -14.90
CA LEU A 359 29.47 1.44 -14.07
C LEU A 359 30.35 0.52 -14.93
N TYR A 360 29.76 -0.29 -15.82
CA TYR A 360 30.54 -1.17 -16.70
C TYR A 360 31.41 -0.43 -17.70
N ILE A 361 30.96 0.71 -18.23
CA ILE A 361 31.80 1.58 -19.08
C ILE A 361 33.00 2.09 -18.30
N GLY A 362 32.78 2.64 -17.09
CA GLY A 362 33.85 3.16 -16.25
C GLY A 362 34.88 2.09 -15.88
N GLN A 363 34.43 0.86 -15.67
CA GLN A 363 35.27 -0.31 -15.38
C GLN A 363 35.86 -0.98 -16.63
N LYS A 364 35.64 -0.42 -17.83
CA LYS A 364 36.07 -0.98 -19.12
C LYS A 364 35.57 -2.41 -19.39
N GLN A 365 34.46 -2.81 -18.74
CA GLN A 365 33.82 -4.11 -18.94
C GLN A 365 32.87 -4.05 -20.15
N TYR A 366 33.43 -3.81 -21.34
CA TYR A 366 32.66 -3.44 -22.54
C TYR A 366 31.62 -4.49 -22.96
N ASN A 367 31.91 -5.78 -22.77
CA ASN A 367 30.94 -6.86 -23.05
C ASN A 367 29.69 -6.75 -22.16
N LYS A 368 29.87 -6.54 -20.85
CA LYS A 368 28.75 -6.36 -19.91
C LYS A 368 28.03 -5.04 -20.18
N ALA A 369 28.76 -3.98 -20.51
CA ALA A 369 28.19 -2.68 -20.90
C ALA A 369 27.30 -2.84 -22.14
N TYR A 370 27.79 -3.50 -23.20
CA TYR A 370 27.04 -3.71 -24.43
C TYR A 370 25.76 -4.54 -24.20
N SER A 371 25.86 -5.62 -23.41
CA SER A 371 24.69 -6.42 -23.01
C SER A 371 23.65 -5.59 -22.26
N THR A 372 24.09 -4.81 -21.27
CA THR A 372 23.21 -3.95 -20.47
C THR A 372 22.58 -2.85 -21.32
N GLY A 373 23.35 -2.27 -22.24
CA GLY A 373 22.88 -1.27 -23.19
C GLY A 373 21.80 -1.82 -24.12
N ASN A 374 21.98 -3.03 -24.66
CA ASN A 374 20.93 -3.70 -25.44
C ASN A 374 19.65 -3.91 -24.61
N ALA A 375 19.80 -4.36 -23.36
CA ALA A 375 18.66 -4.53 -22.46
C ALA A 375 17.91 -3.21 -22.21
N ILE A 376 18.60 -2.08 -22.10
CA ILE A 376 17.98 -0.74 -22.00
C ILE A 376 17.21 -0.40 -23.29
N MET A 377 17.80 -0.64 -24.46
CA MET A 377 17.17 -0.29 -25.73
C MET A 377 15.91 -1.11 -26.00
N GLN A 378 15.95 -2.41 -25.66
CA GLN A 378 14.86 -3.35 -25.81
C GLN A 378 13.78 -3.22 -24.72
N LEU A 379 14.07 -2.56 -23.59
CA LEU A 379 13.10 -2.40 -22.51
C LEU A 379 11.86 -1.61 -23.01
N PRO A 380 10.64 -2.20 -22.91
CA PRO A 380 9.42 -1.49 -23.26
C PRO A 380 9.16 -0.29 -22.34
N VAL A 381 8.69 0.80 -22.94
CA VAL A 381 8.41 2.04 -22.22
C VAL A 381 6.99 1.99 -21.66
N LYS A 382 6.87 1.81 -20.33
CA LYS A 382 5.56 1.85 -19.64
C LYS A 382 4.92 3.24 -19.71
N VAL A 383 5.70 4.26 -19.37
CA VAL A 383 5.30 5.68 -19.35
C VAL A 383 6.39 6.47 -20.04
N PRO A 384 6.11 7.11 -21.20
CA PRO A 384 7.05 8.00 -21.85
C PRO A 384 7.45 9.14 -20.91
N SER A 385 8.75 9.42 -20.81
CA SER A 385 9.27 10.54 -20.03
C SER A 385 10.55 11.07 -20.67
N SER A 386 10.87 12.33 -20.38
CA SER A 386 12.14 12.96 -20.79
C SER A 386 13.35 12.16 -20.32
N ILE A 387 13.30 11.62 -19.10
CA ILE A 387 14.36 10.79 -18.52
C ILE A 387 14.52 9.48 -19.29
N THR A 388 13.42 8.79 -19.63
CA THR A 388 13.47 7.55 -20.41
C THR A 388 14.06 7.81 -21.81
N ALA A 389 13.65 8.90 -22.45
CA ALA A 389 14.17 9.30 -23.76
C ALA A 389 15.67 9.63 -23.70
N PHE A 390 16.08 10.41 -22.68
CA PHE A 390 17.48 10.73 -22.41
C PHE A 390 18.33 9.47 -22.21
N ILE A 391 17.89 8.54 -21.36
CA ILE A 391 18.61 7.30 -21.09
C ILE A 391 18.79 6.48 -22.37
N LYS A 392 17.72 6.30 -23.18
CA LYS A 392 17.82 5.56 -24.44
C LYS A 392 18.78 6.24 -25.42
N LYS A 393 18.70 7.57 -25.57
CA LYS A 393 19.59 8.35 -26.44
C LYS A 393 21.06 8.19 -26.02
N GLN A 394 21.37 8.46 -24.76
CA GLN A 394 22.74 8.36 -24.23
C GLN A 394 23.30 6.94 -24.33
N THR A 395 22.45 5.93 -24.08
CA THR A 395 22.85 4.52 -24.22
C THR A 395 23.21 4.21 -25.67
N ALA A 396 22.36 4.61 -26.63
CA ALA A 396 22.61 4.38 -28.05
C ALA A 396 23.92 5.05 -28.53
N GLU A 397 24.13 6.32 -28.16
CA GLU A 397 25.35 7.06 -28.52
C GLU A 397 26.61 6.36 -27.99
N ARG A 398 26.61 5.96 -26.72
CA ARG A 398 27.77 5.28 -26.09
C ARG A 398 28.02 3.88 -26.67
N MET A 399 26.96 3.15 -27.01
CA MET A 399 27.09 1.81 -27.59
C MET A 399 27.78 1.76 -28.95
N ILE A 400 27.76 2.86 -29.73
CA ILE A 400 28.49 2.94 -31.01
C ILE A 400 30.00 2.77 -30.78
N TYR A 401 30.52 3.32 -29.68
CA TYR A 401 31.93 3.25 -29.34
C TYR A 401 32.33 1.93 -28.67
N LEU A 402 31.37 1.14 -28.18
CA LEU A 402 31.62 -0.19 -27.58
C LEU A 402 31.76 -1.32 -28.62
N LYS A 403 31.35 -1.07 -29.87
CA LYS A 403 31.46 -2.02 -30.99
C LYS A 403 32.81 -1.96 -31.71
N LYS A 404 33.62 -0.96 -31.42
CA LYS A 404 34.98 -0.78 -31.92
C LYS A 404 35.95 -1.31 -30.87
#